data_AF-A0A1W1UKY4-F1
#
_entry.id   AF-A0A1W1UKY4-F1
#
_cell.length_a   1.000
_cell.length_b   1.000
_cell.length_c   1.000
_cell.angle_alpha   90.00
_cell.angle_beta   90.00
_cell.angle_gamma   90.00
#
_symmetry.space_group_name_H-M   'P 1'
#
loop_
_entity.id
_entity.type
_entity.pdbx_description
1 polymer ?
#
loop_
_entity_poly.entity_id
_entity_poly.type
_entity_poly.pdbx_seq_one_letter_code
_entity_poly.pdbx_strand_id
1 'polypeptide(L)'
;MGRMNATMPQTTTRLCTLSFLVGLCTLQPNGAGAAQVDPGLLKAAATLYAAAQVGTLAHDWCLTSAPAERATIEKEYAAWRAGYGLPGIEAYLQTYAAAQLPDLRAAVLARRDEVYAALTRASKNPASDCRGIRAQLTAQVNLPALYPQEYRLTQSLRVPSSAASLPAAPSTPAGPPTASKAGAFLTNTSFDPVEKTYVQDLLGKAGGQPPYQGGGALKAGAYGCVQQNTNDFETLLSVVSYTLTLYPDQGLRFTDGKFTDASTKKSSPMKNFLAAYRYDRNTGQLEISTDYDNRDLKDFLYGNGRYDGVGDDAPLFNIFRVLTDGRGRSMIYGQKGFGYRDGDLTVCRYQGPAKGISPIEEAKRAEQAELERFNRYRLKPNAGLKLSQIEGLLHTYENESDGINITGVETTTLLLKDGTAYLNLRWSPHDLDVAASRKGEPQAWTKWRRKGTGYELLEGGRWTPPKGTLGVPGNRNESLTGSYEFFSAYTSGTLMNGATSTARDVYTFTAGGQFTRTESGGVMGTLNNGSTVTTGSAAGPSSRVRATYVFDGYTLEFRGQNGQTSRTYAFFWDKKKNNLMIGGRTYTRK
;
A
#
# COMPACT_ATOMS: atom_id res chain seq x y z
N MET A 1 64.66 5.63 -6.21
CA MET A 1 63.91 5.55 -7.49
C MET A 1 63.19 4.21 -7.49
N GLY A 2 61.89 4.03 -7.68
CA GLY A 2 60.78 4.95 -7.93
C GLY A 2 59.49 4.38 -7.32
N ARG A 3 58.49 5.26 -7.20
CA ARG A 3 57.14 5.03 -6.67
C ARG A 3 56.30 4.19 -7.62
N MET A 4 55.40 3.35 -7.09
CA MET A 4 54.12 3.05 -7.73
C MET A 4 52.99 3.05 -6.69
N ASN A 5 51.88 3.65 -7.11
CA ASN A 5 50.73 4.07 -6.34
C ASN A 5 49.81 2.90 -5.96
N ALA A 6 49.37 2.87 -4.70
CA ALA A 6 48.20 2.11 -4.28
C ALA A 6 47.04 3.10 -4.07
N THR A 7 46.09 3.08 -5.00
CA THR A 7 44.81 3.80 -4.89
C THR A 7 43.91 3.04 -3.92
N MET A 8 43.56 3.66 -2.78
CA MET A 8 42.60 3.14 -1.81
C MET A 8 41.17 3.13 -2.37
N PRO A 9 40.33 2.14 -2.06
CA PRO A 9 38.90 2.19 -2.34
C PRO A 9 38.23 3.16 -1.36
N GLN A 10 37.56 4.18 -1.89
CA GLN A 10 36.73 5.10 -1.12
C GLN A 10 35.48 4.39 -0.60
N THR A 11 35.46 4.03 0.68
CA THR A 11 34.25 3.67 1.41
C THR A 11 33.33 4.88 1.51
N THR A 12 32.30 4.92 0.65
CA THR A 12 31.24 5.93 0.68
C THR A 12 30.15 5.47 1.66
N THR A 13 30.17 6.01 2.87
CA THR A 13 29.05 5.91 3.82
C THR A 13 27.89 6.73 3.25
N ARG A 14 26.81 6.06 2.80
CA ARG A 14 25.60 6.70 2.25
C ARG A 14 24.52 6.75 3.34
N LEU A 15 24.10 7.97 3.69
CA LEU A 15 22.99 8.22 4.61
C LEU A 15 21.67 7.64 4.07
N CYS A 16 20.89 7.05 4.98
CA CYS A 16 19.52 6.59 4.74
C CYS A 16 18.63 7.73 4.23
N THR A 17 18.00 7.53 3.08
CA THR A 17 17.05 8.46 2.47
C THR A 17 15.68 8.31 3.15
N LEU A 18 15.28 9.31 3.94
CA LEU A 18 13.93 9.46 4.50
C LEU A 18 13.05 10.18 3.47
N SER A 19 12.12 9.47 2.82
CA SER A 19 11.09 10.08 1.98
C SER A 19 9.75 9.40 2.24
N PHE A 20 9.13 9.71 3.39
CA PHE A 20 7.72 9.39 3.69
C PHE A 20 7.28 10.26 4.85
N LEU A 21 6.73 11.46 4.58
CA LEU A 21 6.19 12.33 5.64
C LEU A 21 5.25 13.43 5.12
N VAL A 22 4.19 13.08 4.37
CA VAL A 22 2.96 13.90 4.31
C VAL A 22 1.74 13.00 4.15
N GLY A 23 1.40 12.26 5.22
CA GLY A 23 0.06 11.68 5.36
C GLY A 23 -0.87 12.73 5.94
N LEU A 24 -1.84 13.19 5.14
CA LEU A 24 -3.04 13.98 5.46
C LEU A 24 -3.20 14.47 6.92
N CYS A 25 -2.56 15.61 7.24
CA CYS A 25 -3.11 16.53 8.24
C CYS A 25 -3.91 17.61 7.48
N THR A 26 -5.22 17.66 7.67
CA THR A 26 -6.03 18.81 7.22
C THR A 26 -5.68 20.00 8.11
N LEU A 27 -4.79 20.87 7.63
CA LEU A 27 -4.46 22.12 8.30
C LEU A 27 -5.69 23.05 8.21
N GLN A 28 -6.41 23.20 9.32
CA GLN A 28 -7.48 24.20 9.44
C GLN A 28 -6.88 25.51 9.97
N PRO A 29 -7.13 26.65 9.31
CA PRO A 29 -6.72 27.96 9.85
C PRO A 29 -7.45 28.23 11.17
N ASN A 30 -6.72 28.71 12.17
CA ASN A 30 -7.31 29.08 13.46
C ASN A 30 -8.06 30.41 13.35
N GLY A 31 -9.35 30.41 13.72
CA GLY A 31 -10.05 31.55 14.34
C GLY A 31 -10.39 32.76 13.47
N ALA A 32 -11.63 33.24 13.65
CA ALA A 32 -12.20 34.40 12.97
C ALA A 32 -11.38 35.68 13.18
N GLY A 33 -10.88 36.27 12.09
CA GLY A 33 -10.25 37.61 12.09
C GLY A 33 -8.91 37.70 11.36
N ALA A 34 -8.27 36.59 11.01
CA ALA A 34 -7.02 36.61 10.24
C ALA A 34 -7.30 36.88 8.75
N ALA A 35 -6.46 37.69 8.11
CA ALA A 35 -6.41 37.84 6.66
C ALA A 35 -6.44 36.46 5.98
N GLN A 36 -7.16 36.35 4.87
CA GLN A 36 -7.40 35.10 4.15
C GLN A 36 -6.06 34.38 3.88
N VAL A 37 -5.79 33.34 4.67
CA VAL A 37 -4.55 32.55 4.57
C VAL A 37 -4.59 31.80 3.25
N ASP A 38 -3.59 32.01 2.40
CA ASP A 38 -3.43 31.26 1.16
C ASP A 38 -3.18 29.76 1.51
N PRO A 39 -4.13 28.86 1.19
CA PRO A 39 -4.00 27.44 1.50
C PRO A 39 -2.81 26.79 0.78
N GLY A 40 -2.44 27.28 -0.40
CA GLY A 40 -1.28 26.82 -1.17
C GLY A 40 0.03 27.20 -0.48
N LEU A 41 0.15 28.45 -0.02
CA LEU A 41 1.30 28.91 0.74
C LEU A 41 1.45 28.18 2.08
N LEU A 42 0.34 27.94 2.79
CA LEU A 42 0.34 27.20 4.05
C LEU A 42 0.80 25.75 3.88
N LYS A 43 0.30 25.07 2.86
CA LYS A 43 0.72 23.71 2.52
C LYS A 43 2.19 23.66 2.12
N ALA A 44 2.66 24.60 1.31
CA ALA A 44 4.06 24.68 0.89
C ALA A 44 5.00 24.92 2.07
N ALA A 45 4.66 25.85 2.97
CA ALA A 45 5.41 26.12 4.18
C ALA A 45 5.50 24.88 5.09
N ALA A 46 4.37 24.18 5.32
CA ALA A 46 4.34 22.97 6.14
C ALA A 46 5.18 21.82 5.53
N THR A 47 5.17 21.67 4.21
CA THR A 47 5.92 20.64 3.49
C THR A 47 7.43 20.86 3.61
N LEU A 48 7.90 22.10 3.37
CA LEU A 48 9.31 22.43 3.54
C LEU A 48 9.77 22.31 5.00
N TYR A 49 8.91 22.69 5.95
CA TYR A 49 9.20 22.55 7.37
C TYR A 49 9.36 21.09 7.80
N ALA A 50 8.47 20.21 7.33
CA ALA A 50 8.52 18.78 7.60
C ALA A 50 9.78 18.13 6.99
N ALA A 51 10.11 18.46 5.74
CA ALA A 51 11.33 17.99 5.08
C ALA A 51 12.60 18.45 5.80
N ALA A 52 12.59 19.69 6.31
CA ALA A 52 13.72 20.25 7.05
C ALA A 52 13.98 19.57 8.42
N GLN A 53 13.00 18.88 8.99
CA GLN A 53 13.17 18.14 10.25
C GLN A 53 14.21 17.01 10.15
N VAL A 54 14.50 16.51 8.94
CA VAL A 54 15.62 15.57 8.71
C VAL A 54 16.96 16.21 9.10
N GLY A 55 17.14 17.50 8.82
CA GLY A 55 18.32 18.25 9.27
C GLY A 55 18.36 18.41 10.79
N THR A 56 17.21 18.56 11.44
CA THR A 56 17.10 18.58 12.91
C THR A 56 17.49 17.24 13.53
N LEU A 57 17.05 16.11 12.96
CA LEU A 57 17.43 14.78 13.41
C LEU A 57 18.95 14.56 13.34
N ALA A 58 19.57 14.97 12.22
CA ALA A 58 21.01 14.90 12.00
C ALA A 58 21.79 15.79 12.99
N HIS A 59 21.32 17.01 13.20
CA HIS A 59 21.88 17.95 14.18
C HIS A 59 21.85 17.38 15.60
N ASP A 60 20.69 16.87 16.04
CA ASP A 60 20.48 16.40 17.40
C ASP A 60 21.27 15.09 17.68
N TRP A 61 21.38 14.21 16.69
CA TRP A 61 22.27 13.05 16.77
C TRP A 61 23.74 13.48 16.89
N CYS A 62 24.18 14.42 16.05
CA CYS A 62 25.54 14.99 16.08
C CYS A 62 25.88 15.62 17.44
N LEU A 63 24.95 16.38 18.03
CA LEU A 63 25.13 16.97 19.37
C LEU A 63 25.27 15.90 20.46
N THR A 64 24.53 14.81 20.33
CA THR A 64 24.56 13.70 21.30
C THR A 64 25.82 12.85 21.14
N SER A 65 26.22 12.57 19.90
CA SER A 65 27.27 11.61 19.58
C SER A 65 28.67 12.24 19.42
N ALA A 66 28.76 13.55 19.19
CA ALA A 66 30.02 14.29 19.06
C ALA A 66 30.01 15.61 19.84
N PRO A 67 29.83 15.60 21.18
CA PRO A 67 29.66 16.81 21.99
C PRO A 67 30.86 17.77 21.95
N ALA A 68 32.07 17.26 21.70
CA ALA A 68 33.28 18.07 21.54
C ALA A 68 33.23 19.01 20.30
N GLU A 69 32.38 18.71 19.31
CA GLU A 69 32.21 19.53 18.09
C GLU A 69 31.00 20.47 18.15
N ARG A 70 30.34 20.58 19.31
CA ARG A 70 29.07 21.31 19.49
C ARG A 70 29.04 22.69 18.84
N ALA A 71 30.03 23.53 19.10
CA ALA A 71 30.09 24.89 18.55
C ALA A 71 30.11 24.91 17.01
N THR A 72 30.74 23.91 16.38
CA THR A 72 30.81 23.78 14.93
C THR A 72 29.50 23.22 14.37
N ILE A 73 28.92 22.22 15.05
CA ILE A 73 27.62 21.62 14.68
C ILE A 73 26.51 22.69 14.69
N GLU A 74 26.42 23.47 15.78
CA GLU A 74 25.41 24.53 15.91
C GLU A 74 25.59 25.62 14.85
N LYS A 75 26.84 26.04 14.58
CA LYS A 75 27.16 27.05 13.56
C LYS A 75 26.76 26.60 12.15
N GLU A 76 27.14 25.40 11.75
CA GLU A 76 26.86 24.89 10.41
C GLU A 76 25.36 24.60 10.22
N TYR A 77 24.69 24.09 11.25
CA TYR A 77 23.25 23.88 11.20
C TYR A 77 22.50 25.21 11.09
N ALA A 78 22.90 26.24 11.84
CA ALA A 78 22.32 27.58 11.72
C ALA A 78 22.52 28.16 10.29
N ALA A 79 23.71 28.00 9.72
CA ALA A 79 24.01 28.42 8.35
C ALA A 79 23.16 27.66 7.31
N TRP A 80 22.99 26.35 7.49
CA TRP A 80 22.14 25.51 6.65
C TRP A 80 20.66 25.95 6.73
N ARG A 81 20.14 26.21 7.94
CA ARG A 81 18.76 26.71 8.12
C ARG A 81 18.55 28.08 7.48
N ALA A 82 19.53 28.97 7.62
CA ALA A 82 19.49 30.29 7.02
C ALA A 82 19.54 30.21 5.48
N GLY A 83 20.37 29.33 4.91
CA GLY A 83 20.50 29.12 3.47
C GLY A 83 19.19 28.71 2.79
N TYR A 84 18.28 28.06 3.52
CA TYR A 84 16.95 27.69 3.03
C TYR A 84 15.81 28.58 3.51
N GLY A 85 16.09 29.65 4.27
CA GLY A 85 15.07 30.57 4.78
C GLY A 85 14.08 29.92 5.76
N LEU A 86 14.49 28.86 6.46
CA LEU A 86 13.65 28.14 7.42
C LEU A 86 13.10 29.00 8.57
N PRO A 87 13.84 29.98 9.13
CA PRO A 87 13.30 30.84 10.18
C PRO A 87 12.04 31.60 9.76
N GLY A 88 11.96 32.05 8.51
CA GLY A 88 10.79 32.76 7.99
C GLY A 88 9.60 31.83 7.73
N ILE A 89 9.86 30.60 7.28
CA ILE A 89 8.83 29.54 7.16
C ILE A 89 8.27 29.17 8.54
N GLU A 90 9.13 29.03 9.54
CA GLU A 90 8.73 28.73 10.92
C GLU A 90 7.89 29.85 11.54
N ALA A 91 8.30 31.11 11.36
CA ALA A 91 7.54 32.26 11.85
C ALA A 91 6.13 32.31 11.22
N TYR A 92 6.02 31.99 9.92
CA TYR A 92 4.74 31.90 9.23
C TYR A 92 3.87 30.77 9.80
N LEU A 93 4.41 29.55 9.96
CA LEU A 93 3.66 28.43 10.53
C LEU A 93 3.27 28.66 12.00
N GLN A 94 4.12 29.32 12.79
CA GLN A 94 3.81 29.70 14.16
C GLN A 94 2.65 30.69 14.22
N THR A 95 2.50 31.54 13.21
CA THR A 95 1.41 32.53 13.13
C THR A 95 0.10 31.88 12.69
N TYR A 96 0.14 30.99 11.70
CA TYR A 96 -1.07 30.49 11.02
C TYR A 96 -1.43 29.02 11.28
N ALA A 97 -0.52 28.23 11.87
CA ALA A 97 -0.70 26.80 12.15
C ALA A 97 -0.02 26.35 13.47
N ALA A 98 0.06 27.24 14.47
CA ALA A 98 0.70 26.94 15.76
C ALA A 98 0.13 25.70 16.45
N ALA A 99 -1.17 25.43 16.31
CA ALA A 99 -1.83 24.29 16.93
C ALA A 99 -1.39 22.95 16.31
N GLN A 100 -0.98 22.94 15.04
CA GLN A 100 -0.62 21.74 14.29
C GLN A 100 0.90 21.50 14.24
N LEU A 101 1.71 22.49 14.63
CA LEU A 101 3.17 22.36 14.70
C LEU A 101 3.65 21.23 15.64
N PRO A 102 3.06 21.02 16.84
CA PRO A 102 3.42 19.89 17.70
C PRO A 102 3.20 18.53 17.02
N ASP A 103 2.09 18.36 16.30
CA ASP A 103 1.76 17.09 15.61
C ASP A 103 2.67 16.85 14.41
N LEU A 104 2.98 17.90 13.63
CA LEU A 104 3.95 17.86 12.55
C LEU A 104 5.34 17.47 13.07
N ARG A 105 5.78 18.03 14.20
CA ARG A 105 7.03 17.63 14.87
C ARG A 105 6.96 16.19 15.37
N ALA A 106 5.87 15.80 16.02
CA ALA A 106 5.69 14.46 16.58
C ALA A 106 5.71 13.37 15.50
N ALA A 107 5.09 13.62 14.33
CA ALA A 107 5.10 12.70 13.21
C ALA A 107 6.52 12.42 12.68
N VAL A 108 7.38 13.44 12.67
CA VAL A 108 8.78 13.28 12.26
C VAL A 108 9.62 12.63 13.37
N LEU A 109 9.39 13.04 14.62
CA LEU A 109 10.14 12.56 15.79
C LEU A 109 9.77 11.13 16.19
N ALA A 110 8.61 10.61 15.79
CA ALA A 110 8.16 9.25 16.08
C ALA A 110 9.12 8.15 15.57
N ARG A 111 9.99 8.46 14.60
CA ARG A 111 11.03 7.56 14.09
C ARG A 111 12.46 7.93 14.50
N ARG A 112 12.63 8.96 15.32
CA ARG A 112 13.95 9.46 15.77
C ARG A 112 14.76 8.36 16.45
N ASP A 113 14.13 7.64 17.39
CA ASP A 113 14.85 6.70 18.25
C ASP A 113 15.33 5.47 17.44
N GLU A 114 14.59 5.06 16.41
CA GLU A 114 14.99 4.00 15.47
C GLU A 114 16.18 4.44 14.59
N VAL A 115 16.13 5.67 14.07
CA VAL A 115 17.21 6.25 13.27
C VAL A 115 18.47 6.42 14.12
N TYR A 116 18.34 6.85 15.39
CA TYR A 116 19.46 7.02 16.30
C TYR A 116 20.08 5.69 16.68
N ALA A 117 19.26 4.66 16.92
CA ALA A 117 19.76 3.31 17.18
C ALA A 117 20.47 2.73 15.94
N ALA A 118 19.99 3.02 14.73
CA ALA A 118 20.64 2.59 13.50
C ALA A 118 21.99 3.31 13.28
N LEU A 119 22.02 4.64 13.40
CA LEU A 119 23.25 5.43 13.26
C LEU A 119 24.28 5.07 14.33
N THR A 120 23.85 4.92 15.58
CA THR A 120 24.74 4.54 16.69
C THR A 120 25.31 3.14 16.50
N ARG A 121 24.53 2.17 15.99
CA ARG A 121 25.03 0.82 15.70
C ARG A 121 25.99 0.78 14.50
N ALA A 122 25.76 1.62 13.49
CA ALA A 122 26.58 1.66 12.29
C ALA A 122 27.88 2.46 12.48
N SER A 123 27.87 3.44 13.38
CA SER A 123 28.96 4.39 13.59
C SER A 123 30.13 3.76 14.34
N LYS A 124 31.28 3.65 13.68
CA LYS A 124 32.56 3.28 14.33
C LYS A 124 33.32 4.49 14.88
N ASN A 125 33.03 5.69 14.38
CA ASN A 125 33.59 6.94 14.86
C ASN A 125 32.56 8.07 14.70
N PRO A 126 31.75 8.33 15.74
CA PRO A 126 30.63 9.25 15.61
C PRO A 126 31.00 10.68 15.26
N ALA A 127 32.20 11.14 15.65
CA ALA A 127 32.70 12.46 15.26
C ALA A 127 33.02 12.53 13.76
N SER A 128 33.63 11.48 13.21
CA SER A 128 33.89 11.39 11.77
C SER A 128 32.60 11.24 10.96
N ASP A 129 31.67 10.43 11.46
CA ASP A 129 30.37 10.22 10.81
C ASP A 129 29.53 11.49 10.86
N CYS A 130 29.56 12.24 11.97
CA CYS A 130 28.93 13.55 12.08
C CYS A 130 29.49 14.56 11.06
N ARG A 131 30.82 14.63 10.87
CA ARG A 131 31.42 15.48 9.83
C ARG A 131 30.94 15.08 8.42
N GLY A 132 30.83 13.78 8.15
CA GLY A 132 30.29 13.27 6.88
C GLY A 132 28.82 13.63 6.67
N ILE A 133 27.99 13.45 7.69
CA ILE A 133 26.57 13.81 7.69
C ILE A 133 26.40 15.31 7.44
N ARG A 134 27.15 16.17 8.14
CA ARG A 134 27.09 17.63 7.99
C ARG A 134 27.53 18.08 6.59
N ALA A 135 28.60 17.49 6.05
CA ALA A 135 29.06 17.79 4.69
C ALA A 135 28.05 17.38 3.61
N GLN A 136 27.28 16.33 3.85
CA GLN A 136 26.25 15.84 2.94
C GLN A 136 24.89 16.50 3.14
N LEU A 137 24.65 17.20 4.25
CA LEU A 137 23.33 17.70 4.59
C LEU A 137 22.76 18.66 3.54
N THR A 138 23.60 19.51 2.95
CA THR A 138 23.19 20.42 1.86
C THR A 138 22.90 19.67 0.56
N ALA A 139 23.64 18.60 0.26
CA ALA A 139 23.46 17.81 -0.96
C ALA A 139 22.26 16.85 -0.87
N GLN A 140 22.03 16.28 0.31
CA GLN A 140 20.98 15.27 0.56
C GLN A 140 19.65 15.91 0.96
N VAL A 141 19.68 17.08 1.61
CA VAL A 141 18.48 17.84 2.00
C VAL A 141 18.49 19.19 1.29
N ASN A 142 18.58 19.11 -0.04
CA ASN A 142 18.51 20.27 -0.92
C ASN A 142 17.04 20.64 -1.19
N LEU A 143 16.45 21.47 -0.33
CA LEU A 143 15.02 21.84 -0.44
C LEU A 143 14.60 22.40 -1.82
N PRO A 144 15.37 23.28 -2.51
CA PRO A 144 15.03 23.69 -3.86
C PRO A 144 15.07 22.56 -4.89
N ALA A 145 15.94 21.56 -4.71
CA ALA A 145 15.99 20.41 -5.61
C ALA A 145 14.90 19.37 -5.29
N LEU A 146 14.58 19.18 -4.01
CA LEU A 146 13.61 18.20 -3.53
C LEU A 146 12.17 18.70 -3.67
N TYR A 147 11.93 19.99 -3.46
CA TYR A 147 10.59 20.60 -3.43
C TYR A 147 10.56 21.94 -4.20
N PRO A 148 10.88 21.95 -5.51
CA PRO A 148 11.07 23.19 -6.28
C PRO A 148 9.83 24.09 -6.31
N GLN A 149 8.62 23.51 -6.32
CA GLN A 149 7.37 24.27 -6.37
C GLN A 149 7.06 24.92 -5.02
N GLU A 150 7.13 24.19 -3.93
CA GLU A 150 6.92 24.68 -2.57
C GLU A 150 8.01 25.70 -2.21
N TYR A 151 9.24 25.44 -2.63
CA TYR A 151 10.35 26.37 -2.44
C TYR A 151 10.08 27.70 -3.16
N ARG A 152 9.58 27.67 -4.40
CA ARG A 152 9.17 28.88 -5.13
C ARG A 152 7.97 29.58 -4.48
N LEU A 153 6.93 28.85 -4.09
CA LEU A 153 5.74 29.43 -3.45
C LEU A 153 6.07 30.12 -2.12
N THR A 154 7.04 29.61 -1.37
CA THR A 154 7.50 30.19 -0.09
C THR A 154 8.57 31.26 -0.27
N GLN A 155 8.87 31.72 -1.50
CA GLN A 155 9.92 32.72 -1.74
C GLN A 155 9.73 34.00 -0.91
N SER A 156 8.49 34.47 -0.76
CA SER A 156 8.16 35.64 0.06
C SER A 156 8.44 35.46 1.55
N LEU A 157 8.41 34.22 2.05
CA LEU A 157 8.69 33.88 3.45
C LEU A 157 10.19 33.73 3.74
N ARG A 158 11.01 33.52 2.70
CA ARG A 158 12.44 33.22 2.82
C ARG A 158 13.33 34.46 2.70
N VAL A 159 12.76 35.62 2.39
CA VAL A 159 13.51 36.88 2.34
C VAL A 159 13.86 37.27 3.78
N PRO A 160 15.14 37.56 4.10
CA PRO A 160 15.50 38.08 5.40
C PRO A 160 14.79 39.42 5.59
N SER A 161 13.82 39.46 6.51
CA SER A 161 13.07 40.66 6.83
C SER A 161 14.02 41.71 7.39
N SER A 162 14.46 42.64 6.54
CA SER A 162 15.01 43.90 7.02
C SER A 162 13.83 44.75 7.49
N ALA A 163 13.64 44.78 8.81
CA ALA A 163 12.80 45.72 9.56
C ALA A 163 11.28 45.74 9.23
N ALA A 164 10.51 45.52 10.29
CA ALA A 164 9.07 45.65 10.40
C ALA A 164 8.45 46.86 9.65
N SER A 165 7.39 46.59 8.89
CA SER A 165 6.18 47.44 8.88
C SER A 165 4.99 46.59 8.42
N LEU A 166 4.08 46.30 9.35
CA LEU A 166 2.79 45.67 9.08
C LEU A 166 1.88 46.66 8.31
N PRO A 167 1.16 46.25 7.26
CA PRO A 167 0.10 47.07 6.70
C PRO A 167 -1.12 47.08 7.63
N ALA A 168 -1.72 48.26 7.79
CA ALA A 168 -2.90 48.50 8.61
C ALA A 168 -4.18 47.87 8.03
N ALA A 169 -5.12 47.53 8.93
CA ALA A 169 -6.44 46.95 8.66
C ALA A 169 -7.49 48.04 8.26
N PRO A 170 -8.71 47.67 7.83
CA PRO A 170 -9.40 48.30 6.69
C PRO A 170 -10.57 49.23 7.06
N SER A 171 -11.05 50.01 6.08
CA SER A 171 -12.33 50.72 6.11
C SER A 171 -13.30 50.23 5.00
N THR A 172 -14.55 50.00 5.37
CA THR A 172 -15.74 49.63 4.55
C THR A 172 -16.72 50.82 4.47
N PRO A 173 -17.90 50.78 3.80
CA PRO A 173 -18.37 50.05 2.59
C PRO A 173 -19.23 50.95 1.63
N ALA A 174 -19.64 50.45 0.45
CA ALA A 174 -20.95 50.79 -0.18
C ALA A 174 -21.31 49.92 -1.42
N GLY A 175 -22.52 49.36 -1.44
CA GLY A 175 -23.26 48.93 -2.64
C GLY A 175 -23.85 47.49 -2.60
N PRO A 176 -25.18 47.29 -2.73
CA PRO A 176 -25.81 45.97 -2.62
C PRO A 176 -25.74 45.19 -3.95
N PRO A 177 -25.63 43.84 -3.93
CA PRO A 177 -25.65 43.04 -5.15
C PRO A 177 -27.08 42.75 -5.59
N THR A 178 -27.37 43.01 -6.86
CA THR A 178 -28.51 42.42 -7.56
C THR A 178 -28.24 40.94 -7.84
N ALA A 179 -29.26 40.12 -7.62
CA ALA A 179 -29.22 38.67 -7.76
C ALA A 179 -28.94 38.24 -9.21
N SER A 180 -27.92 37.41 -9.42
CA SER A 180 -27.81 36.56 -10.61
C SER A 180 -27.77 35.08 -10.21
N LYS A 181 -28.73 34.35 -10.77
CA LYS A 181 -28.81 32.89 -10.76
C LYS A 181 -27.84 32.34 -11.82
N ALA A 182 -26.87 31.53 -11.41
CA ALA A 182 -26.38 30.33 -12.11
C ALA A 182 -25.19 29.80 -11.29
N GLY A 183 -25.24 28.53 -10.87
CA GLY A 183 -24.18 27.91 -10.07
C GLY A 183 -22.85 27.92 -10.81
N ALA A 184 -21.87 28.63 -10.25
CA ALA A 184 -20.49 28.60 -10.70
C ALA A 184 -19.92 27.19 -10.52
N PHE A 185 -19.36 26.65 -11.61
CA PHE A 185 -18.48 25.48 -11.58
C PHE A 185 -17.35 25.75 -10.57
N LEU A 186 -17.17 24.82 -9.62
CA LEU A 186 -16.20 24.95 -8.54
C LEU A 186 -14.77 25.13 -9.09
N THR A 187 -14.20 26.29 -8.79
CA THR A 187 -12.83 26.73 -9.05
C THR A 187 -11.86 26.00 -8.11
N ASN A 188 -11.14 24.95 -8.58
CA ASN A 188 -9.76 24.62 -8.12
C ASN A 188 -9.12 23.35 -8.71
N THR A 189 -9.67 22.78 -9.78
CA THR A 189 -8.91 21.85 -10.63
C THR A 189 -8.65 22.56 -11.95
N SER A 190 -7.40 22.65 -12.40
CA SER A 190 -7.00 23.21 -13.70
C SER A 190 -7.65 22.44 -14.84
N PHE A 191 -8.92 22.70 -15.09
CA PHE A 191 -9.60 22.33 -16.32
C PHE A 191 -9.45 23.49 -17.28
N ASP A 192 -9.15 23.13 -18.53
CA ASP A 192 -9.63 23.94 -19.61
C ASP A 192 -11.17 23.85 -19.62
N PRO A 193 -11.90 24.98 -19.68
CA PRO A 193 -13.35 24.97 -19.68
C PRO A 193 -13.86 23.98 -20.73
N VAL A 194 -14.91 23.21 -20.42
CA VAL A 194 -15.65 22.39 -21.41
C VAL A 194 -16.16 23.26 -22.58
N GLU A 195 -16.14 24.58 -22.38
CA GLU A 195 -16.44 25.62 -23.36
C GLU A 195 -15.33 25.85 -24.41
N LYS A 196 -14.12 25.27 -24.24
CA LYS A 196 -13.08 25.36 -25.25
C LYS A 196 -13.48 24.63 -26.52
N THR A 197 -13.27 25.29 -27.65
CA THR A 197 -13.70 24.85 -28.98
C THR A 197 -13.20 23.46 -29.35
N TYR A 198 -11.97 23.08 -28.98
CA TYR A 198 -11.44 21.75 -29.29
C TYR A 198 -12.12 20.64 -28.48
N VAL A 199 -12.48 20.89 -27.20
CA VAL A 199 -13.22 19.93 -26.36
C VAL A 199 -14.64 19.77 -26.92
N GLN A 200 -15.28 20.87 -27.31
CA GLN A 200 -16.61 20.83 -27.92
C GLN A 200 -16.62 20.09 -29.26
N ASP A 201 -15.60 20.29 -30.11
CA ASP A 201 -15.44 19.59 -31.38
C ASP A 201 -15.27 18.08 -31.17
N LEU A 202 -14.43 17.66 -30.21
CA LEU A 202 -14.24 16.24 -29.90
C LEU A 202 -15.52 15.59 -29.37
N LEU A 203 -16.19 16.24 -28.42
CA LEU A 203 -17.48 15.77 -27.90
C LEU A 203 -18.54 15.71 -29.01
N GLY A 204 -18.55 16.69 -29.93
CA GLY A 204 -19.40 16.72 -31.11
C GLY A 204 -19.11 15.57 -32.08
N LYS A 205 -17.83 15.27 -32.36
CA LYS A 205 -17.38 14.13 -33.18
C LYS A 205 -17.77 12.78 -32.57
N ALA A 206 -17.80 12.68 -31.24
CA ALA A 206 -18.35 11.52 -30.53
C ALA A 206 -19.89 11.42 -30.61
N GLY A 207 -20.54 12.41 -31.21
CA GLY A 207 -21.99 12.50 -31.39
C GLY A 207 -22.72 13.17 -30.23
N GLY A 208 -22.00 13.85 -29.33
CA GLY A 208 -22.56 14.72 -28.29
C GLY A 208 -23.18 15.99 -28.89
N GLN A 209 -24.00 16.68 -28.09
CA GLN A 209 -24.62 17.95 -28.48
C GLN A 209 -24.45 18.96 -27.33
N PRO A 210 -23.91 20.15 -27.57
CA PRO A 210 -23.86 21.19 -26.55
C PRO A 210 -25.28 21.69 -26.20
N PRO A 211 -25.49 22.30 -25.01
CA PRO A 211 -24.50 22.50 -23.95
C PRO A 211 -24.20 21.21 -23.19
N TYR A 212 -22.97 21.08 -22.70
CA TYR A 212 -22.55 19.94 -21.87
C TYR A 212 -22.55 20.34 -20.39
N GLN A 213 -23.13 19.50 -19.53
CA GLN A 213 -23.19 19.72 -18.09
C GLN A 213 -22.43 18.62 -17.35
N GLY A 214 -21.58 19.00 -16.39
CA GLY A 214 -20.87 18.05 -15.54
C GLY A 214 -21.76 17.46 -14.45
N GLY A 215 -21.57 16.18 -14.14
CA GLY A 215 -22.38 15.45 -13.16
C GLY A 215 -23.63 14.82 -13.77
N GLY A 216 -24.47 14.23 -12.91
CA GLY A 216 -25.71 13.56 -13.33
C GLY A 216 -25.78 12.10 -12.89
N ALA A 217 -26.71 11.33 -13.43
CA ALA A 217 -26.75 9.89 -13.18
C ALA A 217 -25.77 9.18 -14.12
N LEU A 218 -24.79 8.45 -13.58
CA LEU A 218 -24.00 7.50 -14.35
C LEU A 218 -24.89 6.29 -14.69
N LYS A 219 -25.01 5.98 -15.98
CA LYS A 219 -25.78 4.83 -16.42
C LYS A 219 -24.88 3.59 -16.45
N ALA A 220 -25.24 2.54 -15.73
CA ALA A 220 -24.58 1.24 -15.91
C ALA A 220 -24.82 0.73 -17.34
N GLY A 221 -23.78 0.21 -17.97
CA GLY A 221 -23.83 -0.32 -19.32
C GLY A 221 -22.52 -0.28 -20.08
N ALA A 222 -22.57 -0.66 -21.35
CA ALA A 222 -21.46 -0.60 -22.27
C ALA A 222 -21.31 0.80 -22.85
N TYR A 223 -20.08 1.29 -22.88
CA TYR A 223 -19.68 2.56 -23.49
C TYR A 223 -18.62 2.29 -24.55
N GLY A 224 -18.85 2.80 -25.76
CA GLY A 224 -17.82 2.83 -26.79
C GLY A 224 -16.93 4.04 -26.56
N CYS A 225 -15.66 3.79 -26.31
CA CYS A 225 -14.68 4.81 -25.97
C CYS A 225 -13.67 4.99 -27.10
N VAL A 226 -13.28 6.25 -27.30
CA VAL A 226 -12.18 6.63 -28.16
C VAL A 226 -11.27 7.57 -27.38
N GLN A 227 -9.99 7.24 -27.35
CA GLN A 227 -8.93 8.08 -26.82
C GLN A 227 -8.07 8.59 -27.96
N GLN A 228 -7.75 9.87 -27.94
CA GLN A 228 -6.80 10.51 -28.84
C GLN A 228 -5.60 10.96 -28.02
N ASN A 229 -4.41 10.62 -28.50
CA ASN A 229 -3.14 11.06 -27.93
C ASN A 229 -2.52 12.07 -28.89
N THR A 230 -2.25 13.27 -28.39
CA THR A 230 -1.60 14.35 -29.13
C THR A 230 -0.32 14.81 -28.43
N ASN A 231 0.65 15.31 -29.19
CA ASN A 231 1.82 16.00 -28.65
C ASN A 231 1.54 17.49 -28.35
N ASP A 232 2.60 18.19 -27.92
CA ASP A 232 2.62 19.59 -27.45
C ASP A 232 2.15 20.60 -28.51
N PHE A 233 2.06 20.15 -29.78
CA PHE A 233 1.67 20.90 -30.95
C PHE A 233 0.31 20.45 -31.53
N GLU A 234 -0.52 19.78 -30.72
CA GLU A 234 -1.85 19.25 -31.10
C GLU A 234 -1.81 18.23 -32.27
N THR A 235 -0.63 17.67 -32.56
CA THR A 235 -0.50 16.65 -33.61
C THR A 235 -0.92 15.30 -33.07
N LEU A 236 -1.91 14.68 -33.72
CA LEU A 236 -2.38 13.34 -33.37
C LEU A 236 -1.26 12.31 -33.54
N LEU A 237 -0.87 11.66 -32.44
CA LEU A 237 0.13 10.60 -32.39
C LEU A 237 -0.50 9.22 -32.50
N SER A 238 -1.62 9.00 -31.80
CA SER A 238 -2.34 7.73 -31.86
C SER A 238 -3.82 7.88 -31.48
N VAL A 239 -4.60 6.88 -31.89
CA VAL A 239 -6.01 6.73 -31.53
C VAL A 239 -6.21 5.36 -30.93
N VAL A 240 -6.95 5.29 -29.85
CA VAL A 240 -7.33 4.02 -29.24
C VAL A 240 -8.83 3.91 -29.10
N SER A 241 -9.38 2.79 -29.54
CA SER A 241 -10.81 2.49 -29.39
C SER A 241 -10.99 1.28 -28.49
N TYR A 242 -11.98 1.32 -27.59
CA TYR A 242 -12.28 0.21 -26.69
C TYR A 242 -13.73 0.26 -26.21
N THR A 243 -14.19 -0.84 -25.61
CA THR A 243 -15.48 -0.93 -24.92
C THR A 243 -15.25 -0.90 -23.41
N LEU A 244 -15.85 0.09 -22.74
CA LEU A 244 -15.89 0.20 -21.29
C LEU A 244 -17.26 -0.24 -20.78
N THR A 245 -17.34 -1.36 -20.07
CA THR A 245 -18.59 -1.87 -19.49
C THR A 245 -18.62 -1.61 -18.00
N LEU A 246 -19.59 -0.82 -17.55
CA LEU A 246 -19.82 -0.48 -16.15
C LEU A 246 -21.01 -1.28 -15.61
N TYR A 247 -20.79 -2.04 -14.54
CA TYR A 247 -21.81 -2.85 -13.91
C TYR A 247 -22.45 -2.13 -12.71
N PRO A 248 -23.72 -2.43 -12.35
CA PRO A 248 -24.39 -1.80 -11.21
C PRO A 248 -23.72 -2.04 -9.86
N ASP A 249 -23.01 -3.17 -9.72
CA ASP A 249 -22.29 -3.56 -8.51
C ASP A 249 -20.88 -2.96 -8.41
N GLN A 250 -20.60 -1.92 -9.21
CA GLN A 250 -19.31 -1.23 -9.30
C GLN A 250 -18.19 -2.01 -10.00
N GLY A 251 -18.48 -3.14 -10.65
CA GLY A 251 -17.52 -3.81 -11.52
C GLY A 251 -17.30 -3.05 -12.83
N LEU A 252 -16.09 -3.17 -13.39
CA LEU A 252 -15.69 -2.55 -14.64
C LEU A 252 -14.95 -3.56 -15.52
N ARG A 253 -15.31 -3.60 -16.80
CA ARG A 253 -14.62 -4.41 -17.81
C ARG A 253 -14.20 -3.55 -19.00
N PHE A 254 -12.93 -3.67 -19.38
CA PHE A 254 -12.38 -3.13 -20.62
C PHE A 254 -12.24 -4.28 -21.62
N THR A 255 -12.88 -4.17 -22.78
CA THR A 255 -12.76 -5.15 -23.87
C THR A 255 -12.55 -4.46 -25.22
N ASP A 256 -12.21 -5.26 -26.23
CA ASP A 256 -12.17 -4.84 -27.63
C ASP A 256 -11.22 -3.66 -27.90
N GLY A 257 -10.20 -3.53 -27.05
CA GLY A 257 -9.22 -2.46 -27.15
C GLY A 257 -8.38 -2.60 -28.41
N LYS A 258 -8.17 -1.48 -29.10
CA LYS A 258 -7.40 -1.42 -30.35
C LYS A 258 -6.63 -0.10 -30.39
N PHE A 259 -5.31 -0.20 -30.36
CA PHE A 259 -4.40 0.93 -30.55
C PHE A 259 -4.14 1.14 -32.05
N THR A 260 -4.13 2.39 -32.51
CA THR A 260 -3.85 2.76 -33.90
C THR A 260 -2.85 3.90 -33.94
N ASP A 261 -1.70 3.66 -34.56
CA ASP A 261 -0.66 4.68 -34.75
C ASP A 261 -1.09 5.69 -35.83
N ALA A 262 -1.01 6.98 -35.54
CA ALA A 262 -1.51 8.01 -36.45
C ALA A 262 -0.61 8.21 -37.69
N SER A 263 0.69 7.91 -37.59
CA SER A 263 1.67 8.08 -38.66
C SER A 263 1.64 6.91 -39.65
N THR A 264 1.58 5.67 -39.13
CA THR A 264 1.64 4.45 -39.94
C THR A 264 0.27 3.88 -40.28
N LYS A 265 -0.79 4.34 -39.60
CA LYS A 265 -2.17 3.80 -39.67
C LYS A 265 -2.27 2.31 -39.31
N LYS A 266 -1.21 1.72 -38.74
CA LYS A 266 -1.24 0.33 -38.27
C LYS A 266 -1.99 0.24 -36.95
N SER A 267 -2.73 -0.86 -36.78
CA SER A 267 -3.47 -1.12 -35.55
C SER A 267 -3.06 -2.42 -34.89
N SER A 268 -3.05 -2.42 -33.56
CA SER A 268 -2.73 -3.57 -32.71
C SER A 268 -3.83 -3.81 -31.68
N PRO A 269 -4.24 -5.06 -31.45
CA PRO A 269 -5.21 -5.39 -30.40
C PRO A 269 -4.61 -5.18 -29.01
N MET A 270 -5.45 -4.82 -28.05
CA MET A 270 -5.09 -4.67 -26.65
C MET A 270 -5.68 -5.81 -25.83
N LYS A 271 -5.09 -6.05 -24.65
CA LYS A 271 -5.60 -7.02 -23.70
C LYS A 271 -6.92 -6.53 -23.08
N ASN A 272 -7.73 -7.48 -22.63
CA ASN A 272 -8.90 -7.18 -21.81
C ASN A 272 -8.48 -6.93 -20.37
N PHE A 273 -9.20 -6.07 -19.66
CA PHE A 273 -8.92 -5.76 -18.26
C PHE A 273 -10.18 -5.76 -17.40
N LEU A 274 -10.00 -6.10 -16.13
CA LEU A 274 -11.04 -6.15 -15.10
C LEU A 274 -10.65 -5.18 -13.98
N ALA A 275 -11.62 -4.43 -13.47
CA ALA A 275 -11.41 -3.45 -12.42
C ALA A 275 -12.70 -3.21 -11.61
N ALA A 276 -12.61 -2.35 -10.61
CA ALA A 276 -13.76 -1.76 -9.92
C ALA A 276 -13.79 -0.25 -10.15
N TYR A 277 -14.96 0.38 -9.99
CA TYR A 277 -15.09 1.83 -10.09
C TYR A 277 -15.89 2.44 -8.94
N ARG A 278 -15.61 3.71 -8.63
CA ARG A 278 -16.40 4.52 -7.71
C ARG A 278 -16.87 5.77 -8.44
N TYR A 279 -18.14 6.12 -8.26
CA TYR A 279 -18.72 7.30 -8.90
C TYR A 279 -19.24 8.28 -7.86
N ASP A 280 -18.76 9.51 -7.92
CA ASP A 280 -19.29 10.64 -7.17
C ASP A 280 -20.27 11.41 -8.05
N ARG A 281 -21.55 11.33 -7.69
CA ARG A 281 -22.65 11.97 -8.42
C ARG A 281 -22.60 13.49 -8.40
N ASN A 282 -22.05 14.08 -7.32
CA ASN A 282 -22.04 15.52 -7.11
C ASN A 282 -20.96 16.18 -7.97
N THR A 283 -19.78 15.56 -8.04
CA THR A 283 -18.66 16.05 -8.84
C THR A 283 -18.63 15.45 -10.25
N GLY A 284 -19.41 14.40 -10.49
CA GLY A 284 -19.37 13.60 -11.70
C GLY A 284 -18.11 12.75 -11.83
N GLN A 285 -17.26 12.68 -10.80
CA GLN A 285 -15.97 11.99 -10.86
C GLN A 285 -16.16 10.46 -10.87
N LEU A 286 -15.49 9.81 -11.81
CA LEU A 286 -15.40 8.36 -11.93
C LEU A 286 -13.95 7.95 -11.61
N GLU A 287 -13.78 7.22 -10.52
CA GLU A 287 -12.51 6.67 -10.08
C GLU A 287 -12.47 5.18 -10.43
N ILE A 288 -11.33 4.69 -10.90
CA ILE A 288 -11.14 3.27 -11.20
C ILE A 288 -10.05 2.72 -10.28
N SER A 289 -10.33 1.56 -9.68
CA SER A 289 -9.40 0.81 -8.86
C SER A 289 -9.04 -0.49 -9.58
N THR A 290 -7.75 -0.72 -9.78
CA THR A 290 -7.19 -1.92 -10.41
C THR A 290 -6.25 -2.61 -9.44
N ASP A 291 -6.17 -3.94 -9.53
CA ASP A 291 -5.09 -4.68 -8.85
C ASP A 291 -3.73 -4.38 -9.49
N TYR A 292 -2.65 -4.46 -8.69
CA TYR A 292 -1.28 -4.00 -9.03
C TYR A 292 -0.67 -4.61 -10.31
N ASP A 293 -1.16 -5.78 -10.76
CA ASP A 293 -0.67 -6.47 -11.97
C ASP A 293 -1.20 -5.87 -13.28
N ASN A 294 -2.19 -4.98 -13.23
CA ASN A 294 -2.75 -4.34 -14.42
C ASN A 294 -2.16 -2.94 -14.68
N ARG A 295 -0.82 -2.83 -14.62
CA ARG A 295 -0.10 -1.59 -14.94
C ARG A 295 -0.46 -1.07 -16.33
N ASP A 296 -0.70 -1.94 -17.31
CA ASP A 296 -1.06 -1.52 -18.67
C ASP A 296 -2.38 -0.73 -18.73
N LEU A 297 -3.42 -1.10 -17.96
CA LEU A 297 -4.68 -0.33 -17.92
C LEU A 297 -4.52 0.95 -17.11
N LYS A 298 -3.73 0.88 -16.02
CA LYS A 298 -3.41 2.07 -15.23
C LYS A 298 -2.62 3.04 -16.09
N ASP A 299 -1.55 2.65 -16.76
CA ASP A 299 -0.77 3.52 -17.65
C ASP A 299 -1.59 4.04 -18.87
N PHE A 300 -2.67 3.35 -19.23
CA PHE A 300 -3.55 3.71 -20.33
C PHE A 300 -4.70 4.66 -19.94
N LEU A 301 -5.39 4.37 -18.83
CA LEU A 301 -6.51 5.17 -18.30
C LEU A 301 -6.07 6.17 -17.23
N TYR A 302 -4.90 5.99 -16.62
CA TYR A 302 -4.26 6.75 -15.54
C TYR A 302 -2.74 6.74 -15.77
N GLY A 303 -2.27 7.24 -16.91
CA GLY A 303 -0.84 7.27 -17.23
C GLY A 303 -0.03 7.65 -16.01
N ASN A 304 0.61 6.68 -15.34
CA ASN A 304 1.70 6.93 -14.42
C ASN A 304 2.93 7.11 -15.30
N GLY A 305 2.85 8.08 -16.22
CA GLY A 305 4.05 8.60 -16.87
C GLY A 305 4.86 9.27 -15.78
N ARG A 306 5.93 8.61 -15.34
CA ARG A 306 7.04 9.35 -14.78
C ARG A 306 7.58 10.24 -15.89
N TYR A 307 7.74 11.51 -15.60
CA TYR A 307 8.46 12.40 -16.49
C TYR A 307 9.94 12.06 -16.32
N ASP A 308 10.58 11.46 -17.33
CA ASP A 308 12.00 11.08 -17.31
C ASP A 308 12.97 12.29 -17.28
N GLY A 309 12.55 13.45 -16.78
CA GLY A 309 13.36 14.66 -16.75
C GLY A 309 13.08 15.67 -15.63
N VAL A 310 12.07 15.48 -14.78
CA VAL A 310 11.72 16.43 -13.71
C VAL A 310 11.13 15.64 -12.54
N GLY A 311 11.71 15.81 -11.35
CA GLY A 311 11.50 14.98 -10.16
C GLY A 311 10.05 14.54 -9.91
N ASP A 312 9.93 13.23 -9.65
CA ASP A 312 8.70 12.49 -9.38
C ASP A 312 7.88 13.06 -8.20
N ASP A 313 6.61 13.38 -8.48
CA ASP A 313 5.39 13.33 -7.62
C ASP A 313 4.34 14.40 -8.00
N ALA A 314 4.26 14.82 -9.27
CA ALA A 314 3.04 15.43 -9.79
C ALA A 314 2.08 14.30 -10.23
N PRO A 315 1.00 14.00 -9.49
CA PRO A 315 -0.01 13.06 -9.97
C PRO A 315 -0.54 13.52 -11.32
N LEU A 316 -0.34 12.72 -12.35
CA LEU A 316 -1.02 12.86 -13.62
C LEU A 316 -2.49 12.52 -13.38
N PHE A 317 -3.34 13.55 -13.26
CA PHE A 317 -4.76 13.34 -13.06
C PHE A 317 -5.41 13.04 -14.41
N ASN A 318 -5.72 11.76 -14.65
CA ASN A 318 -6.79 11.40 -15.57
C ASN A 318 -8.12 11.52 -14.83
N ILE A 319 -8.84 12.62 -15.10
CA ILE A 319 -10.15 12.84 -14.48
C ILE A 319 -11.20 12.33 -15.45
N PHE A 320 -11.79 11.16 -15.17
CA PHE A 320 -13.02 10.74 -15.84
C PHE A 320 -14.20 11.44 -15.18
N ARG A 321 -14.95 12.23 -15.96
CA ARG A 321 -16.20 12.83 -15.53
C ARG A 321 -17.36 12.34 -16.37
N VAL A 322 -18.49 12.12 -15.71
CA VAL A 322 -19.77 11.96 -16.37
C VAL A 322 -20.28 13.34 -16.78
N LEU A 323 -20.63 13.46 -18.06
CA LEU A 323 -21.27 14.63 -18.66
C LEU A 323 -22.68 14.27 -19.11
N THR A 324 -23.57 15.24 -19.10
CA THR A 324 -24.89 15.17 -19.74
C THR A 324 -24.89 16.14 -20.92
N ASP A 325 -25.23 15.66 -22.12
CA ASP A 325 -25.34 16.50 -23.31
C ASP A 325 -26.67 17.29 -23.35
N GLY A 326 -26.82 18.22 -24.30
CA GLY A 326 -28.01 19.05 -24.48
C GLY A 326 -29.29 18.26 -24.82
N ARG A 327 -29.18 16.94 -25.07
CA ARG A 327 -30.31 16.01 -25.25
C ARG A 327 -30.53 15.11 -24.04
N GLY A 328 -29.83 15.34 -22.93
CA GLY A 328 -29.95 14.55 -21.70
C GLY A 328 -29.21 13.20 -21.73
N ARG A 329 -28.31 12.96 -22.70
CA ARG A 329 -27.56 11.69 -22.79
C ARG A 329 -26.30 11.74 -21.95
N SER A 330 -26.09 10.70 -21.16
CA SER A 330 -24.85 10.50 -20.39
C SER A 330 -23.68 10.16 -21.31
N MET A 331 -22.57 10.86 -21.12
CA MET A 331 -21.28 10.62 -21.74
C MET A 331 -20.22 10.52 -20.63
N ILE A 332 -19.09 9.85 -20.90
CA ILE A 332 -17.92 9.92 -20.02
C ILE A 332 -16.81 10.63 -20.80
N TYR A 333 -16.21 11.62 -20.16
CA TYR A 333 -15.10 12.39 -20.69
C TYR A 333 -13.90 12.22 -19.76
N GLY A 334 -12.75 11.87 -20.31
CA GLY A 334 -11.48 11.79 -19.60
C GLY A 334 -10.47 12.73 -20.24
N GLN A 335 -9.69 13.44 -19.42
CA GLN A 335 -8.55 14.23 -19.89
C GLN A 335 -7.36 13.97 -19.00
N LYS A 336 -6.19 13.81 -19.62
CA LYS A 336 -4.89 13.84 -18.97
C LYS A 336 -4.41 15.28 -18.87
N GLY A 337 -4.21 15.75 -17.64
CA GLY A 337 -3.61 17.07 -17.41
C GLY A 337 -2.10 17.00 -17.58
N PHE A 338 -1.59 17.48 -18.72
CA PHE A 338 -0.23 18.02 -18.81
C PHE A 338 -0.28 19.55 -18.88
N GLY A 339 0.83 20.21 -18.53
CA GLY A 339 0.97 21.65 -18.69
C GLY A 339 0.62 22.13 -20.11
N TYR A 340 0.30 23.42 -20.23
CA TYR A 340 -0.13 24.13 -21.45
C TYR A 340 0.15 23.38 -22.78
N ARG A 341 -0.89 22.68 -23.30
CA ARG A 341 -1.08 22.14 -24.68
C ARG A 341 -0.89 20.63 -24.93
N ASP A 342 -0.52 19.85 -23.92
CA ASP A 342 -0.48 18.37 -24.04
C ASP A 342 -1.71 17.69 -23.43
N GLY A 343 -2.22 16.63 -24.07
CA GLY A 343 -3.31 15.86 -23.48
C GLY A 343 -3.74 14.60 -24.22
N ASP A 344 -3.80 13.49 -23.48
CA ASP A 344 -4.65 12.36 -23.84
C ASP A 344 -6.11 12.72 -23.57
N LEU A 345 -6.97 12.69 -24.58
CA LEU A 345 -8.39 12.98 -24.48
C LEU A 345 -9.21 11.73 -24.75
N THR A 346 -10.10 11.39 -23.83
CA THR A 346 -10.99 10.24 -23.93
C THR A 346 -12.44 10.67 -23.96
N VAL A 347 -13.21 10.15 -24.90
CA VAL A 347 -14.67 10.28 -24.92
C VAL A 347 -15.30 8.91 -25.05
N CYS A 348 -16.28 8.65 -24.20
CA CYS A 348 -17.04 7.42 -24.14
C CYS A 348 -18.53 7.70 -24.28
N ARG A 349 -19.17 6.98 -25.19
CA ARG A 349 -20.60 7.11 -25.46
C ARG A 349 -21.34 5.84 -25.03
N TYR A 350 -22.44 6.02 -24.32
CA TYR A 350 -23.32 4.91 -23.95
C TYR A 350 -23.83 4.17 -25.20
N GLN A 351 -23.63 2.86 -25.25
CA GLN A 351 -24.03 1.97 -26.34
C GLN A 351 -25.19 1.05 -25.97
N GLY A 352 -25.43 0.81 -24.68
CA GLY A 352 -26.50 -0.09 -24.24
C GLY A 352 -26.25 -0.69 -22.86
N PRO A 353 -27.15 -1.57 -22.39
CA PRO A 353 -27.00 -2.25 -21.11
C PRO A 353 -25.75 -3.14 -21.08
N ALA A 354 -25.23 -3.38 -19.88
CA ALA A 354 -24.07 -4.25 -19.68
C ALA A 354 -24.48 -5.69 -20.01
N LYS A 355 -23.60 -6.40 -20.74
CA LYS A 355 -23.80 -7.82 -21.08
C LYS A 355 -22.79 -8.66 -20.32
N GLY A 356 -23.21 -9.86 -19.91
CA GLY A 356 -22.38 -10.77 -19.12
C GLY A 356 -22.46 -10.50 -17.62
N ILE A 357 -21.62 -11.19 -16.87
CA ILE A 357 -21.53 -11.08 -15.41
C ILE A 357 -20.43 -10.09 -15.04
N SER A 358 -20.66 -9.36 -13.94
CA SER A 358 -19.70 -8.40 -13.42
C SER A 358 -18.43 -9.11 -12.93
N PRO A 359 -17.23 -8.51 -13.09
CA PRO A 359 -16.00 -9.05 -12.52
C PRO A 359 -16.05 -9.25 -11.00
N ILE A 360 -16.80 -8.39 -10.28
CA ILE A 360 -16.95 -8.52 -8.81
C ILE A 360 -17.79 -9.75 -8.48
N GLU A 361 -18.88 -9.98 -9.21
CA GLU A 361 -19.70 -11.18 -9.06
C GLU A 361 -18.97 -12.45 -9.51
N GLU A 362 -18.18 -12.38 -10.59
CA GLU A 362 -17.27 -13.46 -11.00
C GLU A 362 -16.31 -13.84 -9.89
N ALA A 363 -15.64 -12.85 -9.28
CA ALA A 363 -14.72 -13.07 -8.17
C ALA A 363 -15.42 -13.69 -6.96
N LYS A 364 -16.61 -13.19 -6.58
CA LYS A 364 -17.42 -13.76 -5.49
C LYS A 364 -17.81 -15.22 -5.76
N ARG A 365 -18.24 -15.54 -6.98
CA ARG A 365 -18.58 -16.92 -7.36
C ARG A 365 -17.35 -17.82 -7.37
N ALA A 366 -16.21 -17.33 -7.82
CA ALA A 366 -14.96 -18.06 -7.81
C ALA A 366 -14.51 -18.37 -6.37
N GLU A 367 -14.59 -17.38 -5.47
CA GLU A 367 -14.31 -17.53 -4.04
C GLU A 367 -15.27 -18.52 -3.38
N GLN A 368 -16.58 -18.42 -3.65
CA GLN A 368 -17.57 -19.37 -3.14
C GLN A 368 -17.30 -20.80 -3.65
N ALA A 369 -17.04 -20.96 -4.95
CA ALA A 369 -16.71 -22.25 -5.52
C ALA A 369 -15.40 -22.81 -4.96
N GLU A 370 -14.41 -21.96 -4.65
CA GLU A 370 -13.18 -22.36 -3.98
C GLU A 370 -13.45 -22.78 -2.53
N LEU A 371 -14.27 -22.05 -1.79
CA LEU A 371 -14.68 -22.38 -0.45
C LEU A 371 -15.47 -23.70 -0.40
N GLU A 372 -16.33 -23.95 -1.38
CA GLU A 372 -17.05 -25.22 -1.56
C GLU A 372 -16.09 -26.37 -1.89
N ARG A 373 -15.13 -26.15 -2.81
CA ARG A 373 -14.09 -27.14 -3.12
C ARG A 373 -13.24 -27.45 -1.90
N PHE A 374 -12.83 -26.42 -1.17
CA PHE A 374 -12.06 -26.55 0.06
C PHE A 374 -12.88 -27.32 1.08
N ASN A 375 -14.11 -26.92 1.40
CA ASN A 375 -14.91 -27.59 2.44
C ASN A 375 -15.58 -28.90 2.00
N ARG A 376 -15.31 -29.41 0.79
CA ARG A 376 -15.96 -30.60 0.22
C ARG A 376 -15.92 -31.83 1.13
N TYR A 377 -14.83 -32.02 1.88
CA TYR A 377 -14.65 -33.16 2.78
C TYR A 377 -14.70 -32.75 4.27
N ARG A 378 -15.32 -31.60 4.55
CA ARG A 378 -15.52 -31.09 5.90
C ARG A 378 -16.94 -31.39 6.37
N LEU A 379 -17.05 -32.10 7.49
CA LEU A 379 -18.29 -32.34 8.19
C LEU A 379 -18.65 -31.16 9.11
N LYS A 380 -19.86 -31.23 9.66
CA LYS A 380 -20.28 -30.35 10.75
C LYS A 380 -19.29 -30.47 11.94
N PRO A 381 -19.16 -29.43 12.77
CA PRO A 381 -18.29 -29.44 13.94
C PRO A 381 -18.42 -30.72 14.78
N ASN A 382 -17.30 -31.37 15.07
CA ASN A 382 -17.21 -32.61 15.89
C ASN A 382 -17.90 -33.86 15.30
N ALA A 383 -18.35 -33.84 14.04
CA ALA A 383 -18.96 -35.02 13.40
C ALA A 383 -17.93 -35.97 12.74
N GLY A 384 -16.65 -35.59 12.70
CA GLY A 384 -15.54 -36.38 12.17
C GLY A 384 -14.92 -37.33 13.19
N LEU A 385 -13.58 -37.42 13.17
CA LEU A 385 -12.85 -38.39 13.99
C LEU A 385 -12.99 -38.12 15.48
N LYS A 386 -13.09 -39.18 16.28
CA LYS A 386 -12.94 -39.09 17.75
C LYS A 386 -11.46 -39.15 18.11
N LEU A 387 -11.09 -38.53 19.24
CA LEU A 387 -9.70 -38.56 19.73
C LEU A 387 -9.18 -40.00 19.91
N SER A 388 -10.04 -40.94 20.27
CA SER A 388 -9.70 -42.35 20.42
C SER A 388 -9.27 -43.04 19.11
N GLN A 389 -9.63 -42.49 17.95
CA GLN A 389 -9.28 -43.02 16.62
C GLN A 389 -7.98 -42.41 16.07
N ILE A 390 -7.47 -41.36 16.72
CA ILE A 390 -6.29 -40.62 16.30
C ILE A 390 -5.08 -41.18 17.04
N GLU A 391 -4.02 -41.49 16.30
CA GLU A 391 -2.70 -41.79 16.88
C GLU A 391 -1.99 -40.48 17.24
N GLY A 392 -2.01 -39.48 16.34
CA GLY A 392 -1.58 -38.13 16.64
C GLY A 392 -1.41 -37.28 15.39
N LEU A 393 -0.99 -36.03 15.58
CA LEU A 393 -0.64 -35.12 14.49
C LEU A 393 0.88 -35.01 14.41
N LEU A 394 1.45 -35.46 13.30
CA LEU A 394 2.87 -35.35 13.03
C LEU A 394 3.16 -34.02 12.34
N HIS A 395 3.90 -33.15 13.02
CA HIS A 395 4.35 -31.87 12.48
C HIS A 395 5.74 -32.01 11.87
N THR A 396 5.91 -31.57 10.62
CA THR A 396 7.23 -31.47 9.99
C THR A 396 7.49 -30.04 9.57
N TYR A 397 8.78 -29.67 9.56
CA TYR A 397 9.27 -28.40 9.08
C TYR A 397 10.43 -28.70 8.12
N GLU A 398 10.32 -28.21 6.89
CA GLU A 398 11.36 -28.34 5.88
C GLU A 398 11.72 -26.96 5.32
N ASN A 399 12.97 -26.78 4.94
CA ASN A 399 13.40 -25.60 4.21
C ASN A 399 13.37 -25.92 2.72
N GLU A 400 12.50 -25.25 1.98
CA GLU A 400 12.52 -25.28 0.52
C GLU A 400 13.38 -24.15 -0.02
N SER A 401 14.23 -24.44 -1.01
CA SER A 401 15.00 -23.41 -1.71
C SER A 401 14.66 -23.40 -3.18
N ASP A 402 14.37 -22.22 -3.71
CA ASP A 402 14.17 -21.96 -5.14
C ASP A 402 15.45 -21.43 -5.83
N GLY A 403 16.61 -21.61 -5.18
CA GLY A 403 17.92 -21.17 -5.65
C GLY A 403 18.32 -19.75 -5.21
N ILE A 404 17.36 -18.90 -4.83
CA ILE A 404 17.61 -17.53 -4.34
C ILE A 404 17.05 -17.36 -2.91
N ASN A 405 15.94 -18.01 -2.62
CA ASN A 405 15.22 -17.92 -1.37
C ASN A 405 15.31 -19.24 -0.60
N ILE A 406 15.14 -19.15 0.72
CA ILE A 406 14.90 -20.30 1.58
C ILE A 406 13.60 -20.02 2.32
N THR A 407 12.59 -20.85 2.11
CA THR A 407 11.28 -20.74 2.74
C THR A 407 11.05 -21.93 3.67
N GLY A 408 10.66 -21.67 4.91
CA GLY A 408 10.21 -22.70 5.83
C GLY A 408 8.80 -23.17 5.46
N VAL A 409 8.65 -24.46 5.15
CA VAL A 409 7.38 -25.10 4.87
C VAL A 409 7.02 -26.00 6.04
N GLU A 410 5.91 -25.68 6.69
CA GLU A 410 5.32 -26.48 7.76
C GLU A 410 4.24 -27.37 7.18
N THR A 411 4.34 -28.69 7.41
CA THR A 411 3.24 -29.62 7.10
C THR A 411 2.78 -30.36 8.34
N THR A 412 1.53 -30.80 8.32
CA THR A 412 0.93 -31.60 9.39
C THR A 412 0.29 -32.85 8.78
N THR A 413 0.73 -34.01 9.24
CA THR A 413 0.16 -35.29 8.84
C THR A 413 -0.67 -35.87 9.98
N LEU A 414 -1.93 -36.19 9.72
CA LEU A 414 -2.80 -36.86 10.69
C LEU A 414 -2.57 -38.37 10.63
N LEU A 415 -2.15 -38.96 11.74
CA LEU A 415 -1.97 -40.40 11.89
C LEU A 415 -3.20 -41.00 12.57
N LEU A 416 -3.81 -42.02 11.94
CA LEU A 416 -4.95 -42.76 12.48
C LEU A 416 -4.50 -44.09 13.06
N LYS A 417 -5.17 -44.56 14.11
CA LYS A 417 -4.83 -45.85 14.76
C LYS A 417 -5.04 -47.08 13.88
N ASP A 418 -5.75 -46.94 12.77
CA ASP A 418 -5.91 -48.00 11.77
C ASP A 418 -4.68 -48.18 10.85
N GLY A 419 -3.61 -47.42 11.08
CA GLY A 419 -2.36 -47.49 10.30
C GLY A 419 -2.37 -46.64 9.02
N THR A 420 -3.40 -45.82 8.81
CA THR A 420 -3.45 -44.86 7.70
C THR A 420 -3.11 -43.43 8.15
N ALA A 421 -2.60 -42.64 7.21
CA ALA A 421 -2.21 -41.25 7.43
C ALA A 421 -2.85 -40.34 6.39
N TYR A 422 -3.27 -39.16 6.82
CA TYR A 422 -3.77 -38.08 5.96
C TYR A 422 -2.73 -36.97 5.89
N LEU A 423 -2.18 -36.77 4.69
CA LEU A 423 -1.12 -35.81 4.41
C LEU A 423 -1.70 -34.39 4.32
N ASN A 424 -0.93 -33.40 4.76
CA ASN A 424 -1.28 -31.97 4.67
C ASN A 424 -2.68 -31.67 5.23
N LEU A 425 -2.91 -32.04 6.49
CA LEU A 425 -4.17 -31.84 7.20
C LEU A 425 -4.67 -30.40 7.04
N ARG A 426 -5.90 -30.26 6.53
CA ARG A 426 -6.52 -28.94 6.24
C ARG A 426 -7.49 -28.45 7.31
N TRP A 427 -8.13 -29.37 8.03
CA TRP A 427 -9.16 -29.06 9.02
C TRP A 427 -8.84 -29.71 10.36
N SER A 428 -9.61 -29.37 11.38
CA SER A 428 -9.62 -30.20 12.58
C SER A 428 -9.92 -31.66 12.19
N PRO A 429 -9.19 -32.66 12.73
CA PRO A 429 -9.52 -34.07 12.54
C PRO A 429 -10.97 -34.39 12.93
N HIS A 430 -11.51 -33.65 13.88
CA HIS A 430 -12.87 -33.78 14.39
C HIS A 430 -13.94 -33.25 13.44
N ASP A 431 -13.53 -32.59 12.35
CA ASP A 431 -14.42 -32.05 11.32
C ASP A 431 -14.16 -32.73 9.95
N LEU A 432 -13.28 -33.73 9.85
CA LEU A 432 -12.89 -34.39 8.59
C LEU A 432 -13.81 -35.58 8.24
N ASP A 433 -14.35 -35.60 7.03
CA ASP A 433 -14.99 -36.80 6.44
C ASP A 433 -13.93 -37.72 5.85
N VAL A 434 -13.44 -38.67 6.66
CA VAL A 434 -12.42 -39.62 6.23
C VAL A 434 -12.89 -40.51 5.09
N ALA A 435 -14.16 -40.93 5.09
CA ALA A 435 -14.67 -41.84 4.08
C ALA A 435 -14.79 -41.13 2.71
N ALA A 436 -15.37 -39.93 2.69
CA ALA A 436 -15.47 -39.14 1.47
C ALA A 436 -14.10 -38.69 0.96
N SER A 437 -13.21 -38.26 1.86
CA SER A 437 -11.83 -37.87 1.52
C SER A 437 -11.05 -39.03 0.90
N ARG A 438 -11.04 -40.23 1.50
CA ARG A 438 -10.34 -41.39 0.92
C ARG A 438 -10.80 -41.73 -0.50
N LYS A 439 -12.10 -41.56 -0.78
CA LYS A 439 -12.68 -41.80 -2.11
C LYS A 439 -12.36 -40.68 -3.09
N GLY A 440 -12.42 -39.43 -2.65
CA GLY A 440 -12.33 -38.25 -3.50
C GLY A 440 -10.91 -37.68 -3.68
N GLU A 441 -9.98 -38.06 -2.81
CA GLU A 441 -8.57 -37.63 -2.83
C GLU A 441 -7.61 -38.73 -2.34
N PRO A 442 -7.59 -39.91 -2.98
CA PRO A 442 -6.76 -41.04 -2.53
C PRO A 442 -5.27 -40.70 -2.43
N GLN A 443 -4.76 -39.75 -3.21
CA GLN A 443 -3.38 -39.27 -3.16
C GLN A 443 -3.01 -38.53 -1.86
N ALA A 444 -4.01 -38.02 -1.12
CA ALA A 444 -3.78 -37.39 0.19
C ALA A 444 -3.65 -38.43 1.32
N TRP A 445 -3.81 -39.71 1.02
CA TRP A 445 -3.78 -40.80 1.99
C TRP A 445 -2.59 -41.71 1.76
N THR A 446 -1.94 -42.11 2.85
CA THR A 446 -0.90 -43.13 2.84
C THR A 446 -1.03 -44.06 4.05
N LYS A 447 -0.10 -45.01 4.20
CA LYS A 447 0.05 -45.84 5.39
C LYS A 447 1.20 -45.33 6.24
N TRP A 448 1.10 -45.56 7.53
CA TRP A 448 2.19 -45.34 8.46
C TRP A 448 2.43 -46.59 9.31
N ARG A 449 3.62 -46.70 9.87
CA ARG A 449 3.95 -47.70 10.90
C ARG A 449 4.85 -47.12 11.95
N ARG A 450 4.85 -47.74 13.13
CA ARG A 450 5.80 -47.42 14.20
C ARG A 450 7.10 -48.19 13.99
N LYS A 451 8.24 -47.54 14.18
CA LYS A 451 9.56 -48.19 14.16
C LYS A 451 10.42 -47.62 15.28
N GLY A 452 10.68 -48.44 16.29
CA GLY A 452 11.32 -47.99 17.53
C GLY A 452 10.49 -46.90 18.20
N THR A 453 11.12 -45.75 18.47
CA THR A 453 10.47 -44.57 19.07
C THR A 453 9.82 -43.64 18.05
N GLY A 454 10.02 -43.86 16.75
CA GLY A 454 9.52 -43.00 15.67
C GLY A 454 8.44 -43.62 14.81
N TYR A 455 8.07 -42.88 13.77
CA TYR A 455 7.09 -43.27 12.75
C TYR A 455 7.78 -43.41 11.39
N GLU A 456 7.20 -44.18 10.47
CA GLU A 456 7.57 -44.19 9.05
C GLU A 456 6.30 -44.06 8.21
N LEU A 457 6.36 -43.29 7.13
CA LEU A 457 5.29 -43.16 6.13
C LEU A 457 5.63 -43.99 4.89
N LEU A 458 4.61 -44.49 4.21
CA LEU A 458 4.78 -45.19 2.95
C LEU A 458 4.80 -44.18 1.79
N GLU A 459 5.96 -43.98 1.17
CA GLU A 459 6.19 -43.02 0.09
C GLU A 459 6.75 -43.76 -1.12
N GLY A 460 6.05 -43.71 -2.26
CA GLY A 460 6.51 -44.41 -3.48
C GLY A 460 6.74 -45.92 -3.29
N GLY A 461 6.00 -46.55 -2.35
CA GLY A 461 6.17 -47.96 -2.00
C GLY A 461 7.32 -48.26 -1.03
N ARG A 462 8.02 -47.24 -0.52
CA ARG A 462 9.11 -47.38 0.45
C ARG A 462 8.71 -46.76 1.78
N TRP A 463 9.17 -47.37 2.88
CA TRP A 463 8.97 -46.81 4.21
C TRP A 463 10.05 -45.76 4.49
N THR A 464 9.62 -44.51 4.65
CA THR A 464 10.50 -43.36 4.89
C THR A 464 10.23 -42.79 6.29
N PRO A 465 11.26 -42.56 7.12
CA PRO A 465 11.09 -41.86 8.39
C PRO A 465 10.83 -40.36 8.13
N PRO A 466 9.68 -39.80 8.57
CA PRO A 466 9.40 -38.39 8.40
C PRO A 466 10.22 -37.56 9.40
N LYS A 467 10.65 -36.37 8.98
CA LYS A 467 11.39 -35.41 9.82
C LYS A 467 10.43 -34.60 10.70
N GLY A 468 9.69 -35.28 11.58
CA GLY A 468 8.62 -34.66 12.33
C GLY A 468 8.57 -35.01 13.81
N THR A 469 7.82 -34.18 14.55
CA THR A 469 7.52 -34.39 15.96
C THR A 469 6.02 -34.60 16.14
N LEU A 470 5.64 -35.47 17.09
CA LEU A 470 4.24 -35.73 17.39
C LEU A 470 3.70 -34.61 18.27
N GLY A 471 2.68 -33.93 17.77
CA GLY A 471 1.99 -32.85 18.47
C GLY A 471 1.23 -33.34 19.70
N VAL A 472 1.35 -32.57 20.78
CA VAL A 472 0.62 -32.76 22.04
C VAL A 472 -0.75 -32.08 21.92
N PRO A 473 -1.85 -32.83 22.02
CA PRO A 473 -3.19 -32.24 21.98
C PRO A 473 -3.45 -31.36 23.22
N GLY A 474 -4.38 -30.41 23.09
CA GLY A 474 -4.92 -29.68 24.23
C GLY A 474 -5.80 -30.58 25.10
N ASN A 475 -5.84 -30.31 26.40
CA ASN A 475 -6.88 -30.90 27.25
C ASN A 475 -8.25 -30.33 26.87
N ARG A 476 -9.32 -31.01 27.29
CA ARG A 476 -10.68 -30.49 27.13
C ARG A 476 -10.82 -29.17 27.87
N ASN A 477 -11.19 -28.11 27.15
CA ASN A 477 -11.26 -26.74 27.65
C ASN A 477 -9.91 -26.22 28.21
N GLU A 478 -8.80 -26.58 27.57
CA GLU A 478 -7.47 -26.10 27.96
C GLU A 478 -7.43 -24.56 27.96
N SER A 479 -7.12 -23.97 29.13
CA SER A 479 -6.96 -22.52 29.26
C SER A 479 -5.53 -22.13 28.88
N LEU A 480 -5.38 -21.57 27.68
CA LEU A 480 -4.16 -20.91 27.21
C LEU A 480 -3.93 -19.58 27.95
N THR A 481 -2.66 -19.28 28.23
CA THR A 481 -2.24 -18.01 28.83
C THR A 481 -0.94 -17.49 28.22
N GLY A 482 -0.85 -16.17 28.07
CA GLY A 482 0.32 -15.48 27.52
C GLY A 482 0.18 -15.18 26.03
N SER A 483 1.27 -14.69 25.45
CA SER A 483 1.31 -14.29 24.04
C SER A 483 2.06 -15.33 23.21
N TYR A 484 1.47 -15.73 22.10
CA TYR A 484 2.04 -16.62 21.10
C TYR A 484 2.19 -15.84 19.80
N GLU A 485 3.41 -15.75 19.28
CA GLU A 485 3.76 -14.94 18.11
C GLU A 485 4.24 -15.82 16.96
N PHE A 486 3.68 -15.57 15.78
CA PHE A 486 4.29 -15.90 14.52
C PHE A 486 4.97 -14.64 13.95
N PHE A 487 6.19 -14.81 13.48
CA PHE A 487 6.93 -13.78 12.76
C PHE A 487 7.60 -14.39 11.55
N SER A 488 7.36 -13.83 10.38
CA SER A 488 8.09 -14.14 9.16
C SER A 488 8.69 -12.88 8.56
N ALA A 489 9.92 -12.98 8.08
CA ALA A 489 10.55 -11.96 7.26
C ALA A 489 11.07 -12.64 5.98
N TYR A 490 10.80 -12.04 4.83
CA TYR A 490 11.22 -12.48 3.53
C TYR A 490 11.95 -11.35 2.83
N THR A 491 13.21 -11.55 2.46
CA THR A 491 14.01 -10.56 1.75
C THR A 491 14.24 -11.02 0.32
N SER A 492 13.73 -10.27 -0.66
CA SER A 492 14.06 -10.45 -2.08
C SER A 492 15.27 -9.59 -2.44
N GLY A 493 16.34 -10.20 -2.97
CA GLY A 493 17.60 -9.51 -3.31
C GLY A 493 18.71 -9.76 -2.28
N THR A 494 19.87 -9.10 -2.44
CA THR A 494 20.95 -9.22 -1.45
C THR A 494 20.60 -8.41 -0.19
N LEU A 495 21.12 -8.80 0.98
CA LEU A 495 20.94 -8.06 2.26
C LEU A 495 21.25 -6.55 2.15
N MET A 496 22.02 -6.14 1.14
CA MET A 496 22.38 -4.74 0.89
C MET A 496 21.50 -4.02 -0.16
N ASN A 497 20.76 -4.76 -1.00
CA ASN A 497 19.97 -4.22 -2.13
C ASN A 497 18.63 -4.97 -2.29
N GLY A 498 18.02 -5.39 -1.17
CA GLY A 498 16.83 -6.22 -1.17
C GLY A 498 15.63 -5.55 -0.51
N ALA A 499 14.43 -5.99 -0.89
CA ALA A 499 13.17 -5.64 -0.26
C ALA A 499 12.76 -6.74 0.72
N THR A 500 12.62 -6.38 1.99
CA THR A 500 12.19 -7.26 3.08
C THR A 500 10.71 -7.06 3.39
N SER A 501 9.89 -8.05 3.09
CA SER A 501 8.52 -8.17 3.59
C SER A 501 8.51 -8.83 4.96
N THR A 502 7.72 -8.30 5.89
CA THR A 502 7.52 -8.85 7.23
C THR A 502 6.04 -9.07 7.46
N ALA A 503 5.73 -10.16 8.17
CA ALA A 503 4.40 -10.43 8.69
C ALA A 503 4.54 -10.90 10.13
N ARG A 504 3.72 -10.33 11.01
CA ARG A 504 3.62 -10.67 12.42
C ARG A 504 2.16 -10.90 12.77
N ASP A 505 1.90 -12.01 13.45
CA ASP A 505 0.57 -12.37 13.96
C ASP A 505 0.72 -12.85 15.41
N VAL A 506 0.03 -12.19 16.32
CA VAL A 506 0.16 -12.42 17.77
C VAL A 506 -1.19 -12.75 18.36
N TYR A 507 -1.29 -13.92 19.00
CA TYR A 507 -2.41 -14.29 19.87
C TYR A 507 -2.03 -14.06 21.33
N THR A 508 -2.73 -13.15 22.00
CA THR A 508 -2.61 -12.97 23.45
C THR A 508 -3.82 -13.61 24.12
N PHE A 509 -3.59 -14.73 24.79
CA PHE A 509 -4.61 -15.47 25.52
C PHE A 509 -4.63 -15.06 26.99
N THR A 510 -5.84 -14.97 27.54
CA THR A 510 -6.10 -14.67 28.95
C THR A 510 -6.81 -15.84 29.61
N ALA A 511 -6.63 -15.95 30.93
CA ALA A 511 -7.37 -16.91 31.73
C ALA A 511 -8.88 -16.65 31.57
N GLY A 512 -9.65 -17.71 31.33
CA GLY A 512 -11.10 -17.61 31.11
C GLY A 512 -11.56 -17.69 29.65
N GLY A 513 -10.70 -18.16 28.74
CA GLY A 513 -11.12 -18.50 27.37
C GLY A 513 -11.27 -17.29 26.43
N GLN A 514 -10.63 -16.16 26.73
CA GLN A 514 -10.62 -14.98 25.85
C GLN A 514 -9.25 -14.78 25.22
N PHE A 515 -9.22 -14.23 24.01
CA PHE A 515 -7.99 -13.84 23.33
C PHE A 515 -8.12 -12.53 22.57
N THR A 516 -6.97 -11.89 22.34
CA THR A 516 -6.81 -10.82 21.36
C THR A 516 -5.83 -11.28 20.30
N ARG A 517 -6.19 -11.13 19.02
CA ARG A 517 -5.30 -11.35 17.88
C ARG A 517 -4.91 -10.02 17.29
N THR A 518 -3.61 -9.83 17.06
CA THR A 518 -3.08 -8.65 16.37
C THR A 518 -2.27 -9.10 15.16
N GLU A 519 -2.67 -8.66 13.97
CA GLU A 519 -1.91 -8.88 12.75
C GLU A 519 -1.30 -7.57 12.30
N SER A 520 -0.06 -7.62 11.85
CA SER A 520 0.65 -6.50 11.25
C SER A 520 1.62 -7.03 10.20
N GLY A 521 1.78 -6.31 9.11
CA GLY A 521 2.81 -6.62 8.12
C GLY A 521 3.41 -5.35 7.58
N GLY A 522 4.53 -5.47 6.90
CA GLY A 522 5.13 -4.35 6.22
C GLY A 522 6.25 -4.77 5.30
N VAL A 523 6.39 -4.06 4.19
CA VAL A 523 7.51 -4.22 3.26
C VAL A 523 8.46 -3.06 3.46
N MET A 524 9.76 -3.35 3.51
CA MET A 524 10.83 -2.37 3.63
C MET A 524 11.99 -2.79 2.76
N GLY A 525 12.45 -1.93 1.87
CA GLY A 525 13.79 -2.07 1.31
C GLY A 525 14.03 -1.31 0.04
N THR A 526 15.09 -1.72 -0.65
CA THR A 526 15.78 -0.91 -1.64
C THR A 526 15.87 -1.65 -2.97
N LEU A 527 15.18 -1.15 -3.99
CA LEU A 527 15.25 -1.65 -5.36
C LEU A 527 16.31 -0.87 -6.14
N ASN A 528 17.35 -1.56 -6.64
CA ASN A 528 18.42 -0.96 -7.42
C ASN A 528 18.44 -1.57 -8.83
N ASN A 529 18.12 -0.76 -9.84
CA ASN A 529 18.11 -1.16 -11.27
C ASN A 529 19.36 -0.66 -12.01
N GLY A 530 20.50 -0.48 -11.35
CA GLY A 530 21.75 -0.04 -11.99
C GLY A 530 21.79 1.44 -12.44
N SER A 531 20.62 2.08 -12.60
CA SER A 531 20.47 3.51 -12.93
C SER A 531 19.73 4.30 -11.83
N THR A 532 18.99 3.63 -10.95
CA THR A 532 18.17 4.28 -9.90
C THR A 532 18.06 3.38 -8.68
N VAL A 533 18.11 3.98 -7.49
CA VAL A 533 17.93 3.31 -6.19
C VAL A 533 16.61 3.81 -5.59
N THR A 534 15.61 2.95 -5.47
CA THR A 534 14.31 3.27 -4.88
C THR A 534 14.19 2.57 -3.53
N THR A 535 14.20 3.34 -2.44
CA THR A 535 14.00 2.83 -1.08
C THR A 535 12.57 3.16 -0.63
N GLY A 536 11.82 2.16 -0.20
CA GLY A 536 10.43 2.35 0.23
C GLY A 536 10.08 1.49 1.44
N SER A 537 9.16 1.99 2.26
CA SER A 537 8.54 1.20 3.32
C SER A 537 7.02 1.38 3.30
N ALA A 538 6.27 0.29 3.28
CA ALA A 538 4.82 0.28 3.39
C ALA A 538 4.43 -0.58 4.58
N ALA A 539 3.65 -0.02 5.51
CA ALA A 539 3.01 -0.79 6.56
C ALA A 539 1.65 -1.28 6.04
N GLY A 540 1.39 -2.58 6.15
CA GLY A 540 0.06 -3.13 5.92
C GLY A 540 -0.91 -2.69 7.01
N PRO A 541 -2.23 -2.74 6.73
CA PRO A 541 -3.24 -2.47 7.75
C PRO A 541 -3.02 -3.39 8.96
N SER A 542 -3.05 -2.81 10.16
CA SER A 542 -3.04 -3.58 11.40
C SER A 542 -4.46 -3.95 11.79
N SER A 543 -4.70 -5.22 12.07
CA SER A 543 -6.01 -5.71 12.53
C SER A 543 -5.90 -6.07 14.01
N ARG A 544 -6.95 -5.77 14.78
CA ARG A 544 -7.09 -6.24 16.16
C ARG A 544 -8.47 -6.84 16.35
N VAL A 545 -8.51 -8.13 16.68
CA VAL A 545 -9.74 -8.86 16.95
C VAL A 545 -9.72 -9.36 18.38
N ARG A 546 -10.83 -9.16 19.11
CA ARG A 546 -11.05 -9.77 20.43
C ARG A 546 -12.17 -10.79 20.32
N ALA A 547 -11.93 -12.00 20.81
CA ALA A 547 -12.85 -13.13 20.69
C ALA A 547 -12.67 -14.11 21.86
N THR A 548 -13.55 -15.10 21.93
CA THR A 548 -13.40 -16.23 22.85
C THR A 548 -12.93 -17.47 22.12
N TYR A 549 -12.36 -18.43 22.85
CA TYR A 549 -11.90 -19.68 22.27
C TYR A 549 -12.24 -20.89 23.16
N VAL A 550 -12.27 -22.05 22.52
CA VAL A 550 -12.30 -23.36 23.19
C VAL A 550 -11.22 -24.23 22.56
N PHE A 551 -10.32 -24.76 23.39
CA PHE A 551 -9.33 -25.74 22.96
C PHE A 551 -9.74 -27.11 23.49
N ASP A 552 -9.97 -28.06 22.60
CA ASP A 552 -10.30 -29.45 22.94
C ASP A 552 -9.61 -30.42 21.97
N GLY A 553 -8.72 -31.26 22.50
CA GLY A 553 -7.96 -32.24 21.73
C GLY A 553 -7.10 -31.58 20.67
N TYR A 554 -7.36 -31.90 19.40
CA TYR A 554 -6.67 -31.30 18.26
C TYR A 554 -7.43 -30.11 17.64
N THR A 555 -8.42 -29.53 18.32
CA THR A 555 -9.22 -28.43 17.78
C THR A 555 -9.12 -27.17 18.60
N LEU A 556 -8.85 -26.05 17.92
CA LEU A 556 -9.07 -24.72 18.47
C LEU A 556 -10.29 -24.10 17.76
N GLU A 557 -11.32 -23.81 18.53
CA GLU A 557 -12.52 -23.09 18.09
C GLU A 557 -12.43 -21.64 18.55
N PHE A 558 -12.60 -20.70 17.63
CA PHE A 558 -12.71 -19.27 17.90
C PHE A 558 -14.14 -18.81 17.71
N ARG A 559 -14.61 -17.94 18.60
CA ARG A 559 -15.95 -17.34 18.53
C ARG A 559 -15.82 -15.83 18.53
N GLY A 560 -16.11 -15.25 17.37
CA GLY A 560 -16.09 -13.80 17.15
C GLY A 560 -17.25 -13.11 17.87
N GLN A 561 -17.13 -11.78 18.05
CA GLN A 561 -18.18 -10.97 18.68
C GLN A 561 -19.47 -10.90 17.84
N ASN A 562 -19.35 -11.10 16.53
CA ASN A 562 -20.47 -11.16 15.58
C ASN A 562 -21.19 -12.53 15.58
N GLY A 563 -20.85 -13.43 16.49
CA GLY A 563 -21.40 -14.79 16.56
C GLY A 563 -20.82 -15.75 15.52
N GLN A 564 -19.87 -15.33 14.68
CA GLN A 564 -19.19 -16.24 13.77
C GLN A 564 -18.24 -17.15 14.53
N THR A 565 -18.31 -18.45 14.21
CA THR A 565 -17.43 -19.46 14.77
C THR A 565 -16.49 -19.97 13.69
N SER A 566 -15.19 -19.99 13.97
CA SER A 566 -14.19 -20.63 13.12
C SER A 566 -13.49 -21.73 13.90
N ARG A 567 -13.14 -22.83 13.21
CA ARG A 567 -12.50 -24.01 13.82
C ARG A 567 -11.33 -24.43 12.97
N THR A 568 -10.22 -24.70 13.61
CA THR A 568 -8.99 -25.17 12.99
C THR A 568 -8.32 -26.24 13.83
N TYR A 569 -7.36 -26.97 13.25
CA TYR A 569 -6.55 -27.88 14.04
C TYR A 569 -5.50 -27.10 14.85
N ALA A 570 -5.21 -27.58 16.05
CA ALA A 570 -4.19 -27.02 16.91
C ALA A 570 -3.55 -28.07 17.81
N PHE A 571 -2.29 -27.87 18.18
CA PHE A 571 -1.54 -28.70 19.12
C PHE A 571 -0.27 -27.99 19.57
N PHE A 572 0.30 -28.43 20.68
CA PHE A 572 1.63 -27.99 21.09
C PHE A 572 2.69 -28.89 20.49
N TRP A 573 3.86 -28.33 20.16
CA TRP A 573 4.99 -29.16 19.70
C TRP A 573 5.46 -30.15 20.77
N ASP A 574 5.37 -29.75 22.04
CA ASP A 574 5.81 -30.54 23.18
C ASP A 574 5.01 -30.20 24.46
N LYS A 575 5.33 -30.90 25.55
CA LYS A 575 4.71 -30.69 26.86
C LYS A 575 5.09 -29.38 27.53
N LYS A 576 6.14 -28.68 27.06
CA LYS A 576 6.55 -27.37 27.57
C LYS A 576 5.63 -26.26 27.05
N LYS A 577 4.87 -26.51 25.98
CA LYS A 577 3.85 -25.60 25.43
C LYS A 577 4.41 -24.24 24.98
N ASN A 578 5.70 -24.20 24.64
CA ASN A 578 6.36 -23.00 24.12
C ASN A 578 5.99 -22.71 22.66
N ASN A 579 5.62 -23.74 21.89
CA ASN A 579 5.23 -23.61 20.50
C ASN A 579 3.82 -24.19 20.32
N LEU A 580 2.91 -23.39 19.78
CA LEU A 580 1.52 -23.72 19.52
C LEU A 580 1.29 -23.67 18.00
N MET A 581 0.95 -24.81 17.41
CA MET A 581 0.48 -24.89 16.04
C MET A 581 -0.99 -24.47 15.99
N ILE A 582 -1.34 -23.56 15.08
CA ILE A 582 -2.73 -23.16 14.78
C ILE A 582 -2.90 -23.16 13.26
N GLY A 583 -3.69 -24.07 12.72
CA GLY A 583 -4.07 -24.08 11.30
C GLY A 583 -2.92 -24.12 10.30
N GLY A 584 -1.82 -24.81 10.64
CA GLY A 584 -0.65 -24.97 9.76
C GLY A 584 0.43 -23.93 9.95
N ARG A 585 0.34 -23.13 11.01
CA ARG A 585 1.36 -22.16 11.39
C ARG A 585 1.76 -22.31 12.86
N THR A 586 3.06 -22.32 13.12
CA THR A 586 3.59 -22.31 14.48
C THR A 586 3.68 -20.91 15.05
N TYR A 587 3.21 -20.76 16.29
CA TYR A 587 3.34 -19.56 17.11
C TYR A 587 4.18 -19.87 18.34
N THR A 588 5.20 -19.06 18.61
CA THR A 588 6.11 -19.22 19.74
C THR A 588 5.73 -18.30 20.88
N ARG A 589 5.73 -18.84 22.10
CA ARG A 589 5.42 -18.11 23.32
C ARG A 589 6.47 -17.03 23.58
N LYS A 590 6.01 -15.82 23.92
CA LYS A 590 6.85 -14.68 24.29
C LYS A 590 7.03 -14.52 25.79
#